data_AF-A0A1C5JUG5-F1
#
_entry.id   AF-A0A1C5JUG5-F1
#
_cell.length_a   1.000
_cell.length_b   1.000
_cell.length_c   1.000
_cell.angle_alpha   90.00
_cell.angle_beta   90.00
_cell.angle_gamma   90.00
#
_symmetry.space_group_name_H-M   'P 1'
#
loop_
_entity.id
_entity.type
_entity.pdbx_description
1 polymer ?
#
loop_
_entity_poly.entity_id
_entity_poly.type
_entity_poly.pdbx_seq_one_letter_code
_entity_poly.pdbx_strand_id
1 'polypeptide(L)'
;MARRTTVGAVALATVAALLPLTPATGASAAPVVESAPAEAAARTATATVRPEGPLRRSTATAKQMADLDQRHRELRERIASTQPGTAAGQRTLDRPRQVPQTEAGGEVTAQSLLIRRNNANTRASAVSNTLGETAAANEGSSVFYTGNTYASYSTNDGVTWTGVGLPAGPADAPNACCDQDVVRAHNTDRIFSILLYTNAALNNGGVRIFVRDNPASAPLCTYYIDPGGAANDVLPDYPHIGLSANALYLTVQNQRAGSWIGSQIIRFNLAQMSACTTATTHTLTHVGSVGQRVFTPVEGAQGSTTMYFGAMENSNSFRIFSWAESSTSVPQTVRTISSSNFSNPDCRGGTGNFDFIERATSWTAAGFRMRGALHGSRVTWYWHSAPTGGITQGHVRAASFRTSDLTLVEEPHIWNAGHCFGYPVVSGNVFGDLGISIAAGGAAGGGGAAAQGYVGVDDTPGNPIAFGTVILTASGTHNRTDGRYGDYFTVRTNAKCQQTWVGTNYALSGGNTTSAHVNARYVEFGSTLDSGCF
;
A
#
# COMPACT_ATOMS: atom_id res chain seq x y z
N MET A 1 -1.67 51.98 -58.94
CA MET A 1 -0.87 50.75 -58.75
C MET A 1 -1.60 49.89 -57.72
N ALA A 2 -2.61 49.09 -58.13
CA ALA A 2 -2.52 47.71 -58.63
C ALA A 2 -2.01 46.75 -57.53
N ARG A 3 -2.67 45.65 -57.13
CA ARG A 3 -3.58 44.72 -57.83
C ARG A 3 -4.04 43.69 -56.76
N ARG A 4 -5.29 43.19 -56.73
CA ARG A 4 -5.76 41.84 -57.17
C ARG A 4 -6.99 41.49 -56.31
N THR A 5 -8.06 40.80 -56.73
CA THR A 5 -8.54 40.28 -58.03
C THR A 5 -10.00 39.86 -57.81
N THR A 6 -10.86 40.14 -58.77
CA THR A 6 -12.23 39.62 -58.90
C THR A 6 -12.25 38.55 -59.97
N VAL A 7 -12.76 37.34 -59.69
CA VAL A 7 -13.34 36.35 -60.64
C VAL A 7 -14.14 35.38 -59.76
N GLY A 8 -15.36 34.93 -60.02
CA GLY A 8 -16.30 35.06 -61.12
C GLY A 8 -17.40 34.03 -60.84
N ALA A 9 -18.66 34.47 -60.82
CA ALA A 9 -19.81 33.61 -60.58
C ALA A 9 -20.14 32.80 -61.85
N VAL A 10 -20.34 31.49 -61.69
CA VAL A 10 -21.03 30.65 -62.68
C VAL A 10 -22.28 30.12 -61.99
N ALA A 11 -23.43 30.59 -62.47
CA ALA A 11 -24.73 30.07 -62.10
C ALA A 11 -25.03 28.82 -62.93
N LEU A 12 -25.21 27.67 -62.26
CA LEU A 12 -25.88 26.52 -62.84
C LEU A 12 -27.24 26.37 -62.15
N ALA A 13 -28.30 26.71 -62.88
CA ALA A 13 -29.67 26.40 -62.52
C ALA A 13 -29.89 24.88 -62.72
N THR A 14 -30.18 24.17 -61.64
CA THR A 14 -30.72 22.80 -61.70
C THR A 14 -32.13 22.79 -61.12
N VAL A 15 -33.03 22.26 -61.93
CA VAL A 15 -34.48 22.16 -61.73
C VAL A 15 -34.76 21.25 -60.54
N ALA A 16 -35.47 21.77 -59.54
CA ALA A 16 -36.01 21.00 -58.43
C ALA A 16 -37.26 20.24 -58.89
N ALA A 17 -37.14 18.92 -59.08
CA ALA A 17 -38.29 18.02 -59.11
C ALA A 17 -38.68 17.66 -57.68
N LEU A 18 -39.85 18.11 -57.25
CA LEU A 18 -40.52 17.72 -56.02
C LEU A 18 -40.95 16.25 -56.10
N LEU A 19 -40.31 15.39 -55.30
CA LEU A 19 -40.80 14.06 -54.96
C LEU A 19 -41.31 14.05 -53.52
N PRO A 20 -42.42 13.37 -53.22
CA PRO A 20 -42.99 13.31 -51.88
C PRO A 20 -42.09 12.51 -50.93
N LEU A 21 -41.71 13.15 -49.82
CA LEU A 21 -41.03 12.53 -48.68
C LEU A 21 -41.98 11.51 -48.03
N THR A 22 -41.65 10.22 -48.14
CA THR A 22 -42.12 9.21 -47.20
C THR A 22 -41.25 9.26 -45.95
N PRO A 23 -41.82 9.16 -44.72
CA PRO A 23 -41.01 9.10 -43.51
C PRO A 23 -40.23 7.79 -43.49
N ALA A 24 -38.91 7.87 -43.67
CA ALA A 24 -38.01 6.76 -43.40
C ALA A 24 -38.05 6.49 -41.90
N THR A 25 -38.48 5.28 -41.55
CA THR A 25 -38.38 4.72 -40.21
C THR A 25 -36.93 4.82 -39.74
N GLY A 26 -36.70 5.56 -38.65
CA GLY A 26 -35.40 5.73 -38.06
C GLY A 26 -34.82 4.38 -37.64
N ALA A 27 -33.83 3.90 -38.39
CA ALA A 27 -32.94 2.85 -37.91
C ALA A 27 -32.21 3.41 -36.69
N SER A 28 -32.59 2.92 -35.50
CA SER A 28 -31.81 3.10 -34.29
C SER A 28 -30.44 2.52 -34.57
N ALA A 29 -29.43 3.38 -34.72
CA ALA A 29 -28.04 2.96 -34.77
C ALA A 29 -27.77 2.30 -33.42
N ALA A 30 -27.62 0.97 -33.43
CA ALA A 30 -27.15 0.23 -32.28
C ALA A 30 -25.85 0.90 -31.80
N PRO A 31 -25.68 1.13 -30.48
CA PRO A 31 -24.44 1.68 -29.97
C PRO A 31 -23.31 0.79 -30.47
N VAL A 32 -22.33 1.42 -31.12
CA VAL A 32 -21.06 0.77 -31.43
C VAL A 32 -20.46 0.38 -30.09
N VAL A 33 -20.64 -0.89 -29.71
CA VAL A 33 -19.91 -1.50 -28.61
C VAL A 33 -18.47 -1.55 -29.09
N GLU A 34 -17.70 -0.52 -28.73
CA GLU A 34 -16.26 -0.52 -28.88
C GLU A 34 -15.77 -1.77 -28.13
N SER A 35 -15.35 -2.77 -28.89
CA SER A 35 -14.86 -4.02 -28.34
C SER A 35 -13.61 -3.67 -27.55
N ALA A 36 -13.72 -3.76 -26.21
CA ALA A 36 -12.56 -3.63 -25.34
C ALA A 36 -11.46 -4.55 -25.90
N PRO A 37 -10.22 -4.04 -26.07
CA PRO A 37 -9.14 -4.86 -26.59
C PRO A 37 -9.07 -6.14 -25.75
N ALA A 38 -9.10 -7.28 -26.43
CA ALA A 38 -9.08 -8.60 -25.79
C ALA A 38 -7.88 -8.66 -24.84
N GLU A 39 -8.17 -8.48 -23.56
CA GLU A 39 -7.16 -8.33 -22.53
C GLU A 39 -6.50 -9.70 -22.36
N ALA A 40 -5.19 -9.78 -22.65
CA ALA A 40 -4.47 -11.03 -22.53
C ALA A 40 -4.63 -11.54 -21.10
N ALA A 41 -5.36 -12.64 -20.92
CA ALA A 41 -5.57 -13.24 -19.61
C ALA A 41 -4.20 -13.45 -18.96
N ALA A 42 -4.01 -12.84 -17.79
CA ALA A 42 -2.75 -12.87 -17.10
C ALA A 42 -2.51 -14.33 -16.65
N ARG A 43 -1.57 -15.01 -17.33
CA ARG A 43 -1.24 -16.42 -17.07
C ARG A 43 -0.29 -16.51 -15.88
N THR A 44 -0.47 -17.54 -15.07
CA THR A 44 0.43 -17.83 -13.96
C THR A 44 1.46 -18.89 -14.36
N ALA A 45 2.66 -18.80 -13.81
CA ALA A 45 3.67 -19.85 -13.90
C ALA A 45 3.70 -20.64 -12.58
N THR A 46 3.68 -21.96 -12.66
CA THR A 46 3.76 -22.85 -11.49
C THR A 46 5.22 -23.23 -11.23
N ALA A 47 5.66 -23.15 -9.98
CA ALA A 47 6.97 -23.61 -9.54
C ALA A 47 6.89 -24.19 -8.12
N THR A 48 8.05 -24.52 -7.55
CA THR A 48 8.15 -24.90 -6.13
C THR A 48 9.32 -24.17 -5.49
N VAL A 49 9.21 -23.91 -4.19
CA VAL A 49 10.31 -23.39 -3.37
C VAL A 49 10.55 -24.33 -2.19
N ARG A 50 11.82 -24.57 -1.88
CA ARG A 50 12.23 -25.41 -0.74
C ARG A 50 12.67 -24.54 0.43
N PRO A 51 12.50 -25.01 1.67
CA PRO A 51 13.10 -24.34 2.82
C PRO A 51 14.63 -24.34 2.69
N GLU A 52 15.25 -23.24 3.11
CA GLU A 52 16.69 -23.10 3.17
C GLU A 52 17.30 -23.88 4.35
N GLY A 53 18.62 -24.04 4.31
CA GLY A 53 19.40 -24.56 5.44
C GLY A 53 19.61 -23.53 6.56
N PRO A 54 20.53 -23.82 7.49
CA PRO A 54 20.81 -22.96 8.63
C PRO A 54 21.20 -21.53 8.24
N LEU A 55 20.66 -20.56 8.98
CA LEU A 55 20.93 -19.14 8.78
C LEU A 55 22.37 -18.79 9.16
N ARG A 56 22.98 -17.91 8.37
CA ARG A 56 24.29 -17.33 8.64
C ARG A 56 24.14 -15.99 9.34
N ARG A 57 25.11 -15.65 10.20
CA ARG A 57 25.17 -14.31 10.79
C ARG A 57 25.61 -13.29 9.74
N SER A 58 24.98 -12.11 9.73
CA SER A 58 25.44 -10.99 8.94
C SER A 58 26.82 -10.53 9.43
N THR A 59 27.72 -10.27 8.48
CA THR A 59 29.01 -9.61 8.74
C THR A 59 28.97 -8.12 8.42
N ALA A 60 27.85 -7.62 7.87
CA ALA A 60 27.68 -6.21 7.58
C ALA A 60 27.51 -5.41 8.88
N THR A 61 28.23 -4.31 8.98
CA THR A 61 28.07 -3.35 10.09
C THR A 61 26.77 -2.56 9.94
N ALA A 62 26.26 -2.00 11.04
CA ALA A 62 25.08 -1.12 11.01
C ALA A 62 25.25 0.06 10.05
N LYS A 63 26.46 0.62 9.97
CA LYS A 63 26.78 1.72 9.03
C LYS A 63 26.69 1.27 7.57
N GLN A 64 27.20 0.08 7.24
CA GLN A 64 27.11 -0.46 5.88
C GLN A 64 25.67 -0.72 5.47
N MET A 65 24.85 -1.26 6.38
CA MET A 65 23.42 -1.47 6.11
C MET A 65 22.69 -0.15 5.89
N ALA A 66 22.97 0.88 6.71
CA ALA A 66 22.38 2.21 6.55
C ALA A 66 22.79 2.91 5.23
N ASP A 67 24.04 2.78 4.81
CA ASP A 67 24.53 3.32 3.53
C ASP A 67 23.87 2.62 2.33
N LEU A 68 23.76 1.28 2.38
CA LEU A 68 23.09 0.51 1.33
C LEU A 68 21.61 0.86 1.22
N ASP A 69 20.91 0.96 2.35
CA ASP A 69 19.51 1.37 2.45
C ASP A 69 19.31 2.79 1.88
N GLN A 70 20.19 3.74 2.19
CA GLN A 70 20.15 5.07 1.58
C GLN A 70 20.31 5.03 0.05
N ARG A 71 21.36 4.35 -0.44
CA ARG A 71 21.60 4.24 -1.89
C ARG A 71 20.48 3.51 -2.62
N HIS A 72 19.86 2.51 -1.97
CA HIS A 72 18.71 1.78 -2.51
C HIS A 72 17.51 2.70 -2.69
N ARG A 73 17.19 3.55 -1.70
CA ARG A 73 16.15 4.57 -1.82
C ARG A 73 16.43 5.58 -2.94
N GLU A 74 17.66 6.06 -3.04
CA GLU A 74 18.04 6.98 -4.12
C GLU A 74 17.86 6.34 -5.50
N LEU A 75 18.11 5.03 -5.63
CA LEU A 75 17.83 4.28 -6.86
C LEU A 75 16.33 4.19 -7.15
N ARG A 76 15.52 3.83 -6.14
CA ARG A 76 14.05 3.81 -6.21
C ARG A 76 13.51 5.16 -6.68
N GLU A 77 14.03 6.26 -6.14
CA GLU A 77 13.64 7.62 -6.52
C GLU A 77 13.88 7.93 -7.99
N ARG A 78 15.08 7.58 -8.49
CA ARG A 78 15.41 7.79 -9.91
C ARG A 78 14.43 7.03 -10.80
N ILE A 79 14.14 5.77 -10.48
CA ILE A 79 13.24 4.93 -11.28
C ILE A 79 11.82 5.47 -11.27
N ALA A 80 11.27 5.76 -10.11
CA ALA A 80 9.91 6.31 -10.00
C ALA A 80 9.76 7.66 -10.71
N SER A 81 10.81 8.50 -10.74
CA SER A 81 10.80 9.79 -11.45
C SER A 81 10.71 9.66 -12.98
N THR A 82 11.10 8.50 -13.55
CA THR A 82 11.03 8.25 -15.00
C THR A 82 9.64 7.83 -15.48
N GLN A 83 8.67 7.68 -14.57
CA GLN A 83 7.29 7.40 -14.94
C GLN A 83 6.75 8.53 -15.82
N PRO A 84 6.13 8.22 -16.98
CA PRO A 84 5.40 9.22 -17.74
C PRO A 84 4.42 9.90 -16.81
N GLY A 85 4.55 11.21 -16.61
CA GLY A 85 3.59 11.96 -15.82
C GLY A 85 2.21 11.64 -16.39
N THR A 86 1.32 11.11 -15.57
CA THR A 86 -0.07 10.88 -16.00
C THR A 86 -0.60 12.24 -16.40
N ALA A 87 -0.72 12.50 -17.70
CA ALA A 87 -1.18 13.78 -18.20
C ALA A 87 -2.52 14.07 -17.51
N ALA A 88 -2.55 15.17 -16.75
CA ALA A 88 -3.73 15.58 -16.02
C ALA A 88 -4.79 16.02 -17.03
N GLY A 89 -5.55 15.06 -17.56
CA GLY A 89 -6.82 15.34 -18.21
C GLY A 89 -7.78 15.81 -17.13
N GLN A 90 -7.80 17.12 -16.86
CA GLN A 90 -8.87 17.75 -16.09
C GLN A 90 -10.17 17.64 -16.90
N ARG A 91 -10.87 16.51 -16.79
CA ARG A 91 -12.32 16.51 -17.02
C ARG A 91 -12.98 17.15 -15.81
N THR A 92 -13.98 17.98 -16.07
CA THR A 92 -14.90 18.52 -15.05
C THR A 92 -15.41 17.37 -14.18
N LEU A 93 -14.96 17.38 -12.92
CA LEU A 93 -15.25 16.38 -11.91
C LEU A 93 -16.76 16.38 -11.63
N ASP A 94 -17.39 15.19 -11.61
CA ASP A 94 -18.55 15.02 -10.75
C ASP A 94 -18.10 15.32 -9.32
N ARG A 95 -18.82 16.22 -8.66
CA ARG A 95 -18.47 16.69 -7.33
C ARG A 95 -18.48 15.46 -6.41
N PRO A 96 -17.35 15.09 -5.78
CA PRO A 96 -17.33 13.98 -4.84
C PRO A 96 -18.44 14.19 -3.82
N ARG A 97 -19.13 13.11 -3.44
CA ARG A 97 -20.11 13.17 -2.36
C ARG A 97 -19.39 13.72 -1.13
N GLN A 98 -19.78 14.91 -0.67
CA GLN A 98 -19.12 15.54 0.47
C GLN A 98 -19.34 14.65 1.70
N VAL A 99 -18.25 14.03 2.17
CA VAL A 99 -18.17 13.44 3.50
C VAL A 99 -17.70 14.53 4.48
N PRO A 100 -18.15 14.51 5.74
CA PRO A 100 -17.66 15.42 6.78
C PRO A 100 -16.12 15.40 6.89
N GLN A 101 -15.54 16.43 7.50
CA GLN A 101 -14.11 16.41 7.83
C GLN A 101 -13.82 15.30 8.83
N THR A 102 -12.66 14.66 8.66
CA THR A 102 -12.11 13.75 9.66
C THR A 102 -11.46 14.57 10.76
N GLU A 103 -11.86 14.30 12.00
CA GLU A 103 -11.27 14.92 13.17
C GLU A 103 -10.04 14.14 13.64
N ALA A 104 -8.92 14.84 13.84
CA ALA A 104 -7.70 14.29 14.43
C ALA A 104 -7.60 14.75 15.90
N GLY A 105 -8.03 13.89 16.82
CA GLY A 105 -8.17 14.22 18.25
C GLY A 105 -7.07 13.65 19.14
N GLY A 106 -6.80 14.32 20.26
CA GLY A 106 -5.89 13.85 21.32
C GLY A 106 -6.57 13.04 22.43
N GLU A 107 -7.89 13.12 22.56
CA GLU A 107 -8.69 12.40 23.54
C GLU A 107 -9.79 11.58 22.85
N VAL A 108 -10.15 10.44 23.45
CA VAL A 108 -11.24 9.57 22.96
C VAL A 108 -12.58 10.26 23.23
N THR A 109 -13.00 11.18 22.38
CA THR A 109 -14.35 11.77 22.45
C THR A 109 -15.38 11.04 21.58
N ALA A 110 -14.98 9.97 20.89
CA ALA A 110 -15.84 9.21 19.99
C ALA A 110 -16.39 7.93 20.67
N GLN A 111 -17.71 7.78 20.70
CA GLN A 111 -18.41 6.64 21.28
C GLN A 111 -18.16 5.30 20.55
N SER A 112 -17.38 5.25 19.46
CA SER A 112 -17.17 4.05 18.62
C SER A 112 -15.72 3.55 18.53
N LEU A 113 -14.70 4.24 19.04
CA LEU A 113 -13.29 3.79 18.96
C LEU A 113 -12.69 3.57 20.35
N LEU A 114 -12.06 2.41 20.54
CA LEU A 114 -11.36 2.03 21.77
C LEU A 114 -9.88 1.75 21.47
N ILE A 115 -8.99 2.43 22.20
CA ILE A 115 -7.56 2.07 22.26
C ILE A 115 -7.35 1.23 23.51
N ARG A 116 -7.06 -0.06 23.32
CA ARG A 116 -6.69 -0.94 24.42
C ARG A 116 -5.27 -0.68 24.89
N ARG A 117 -4.34 -0.54 23.93
CA ARG A 117 -2.90 -0.39 24.19
C ARG A 117 -2.25 0.51 23.17
N ASN A 118 -1.27 1.28 23.62
CA ASN A 118 -0.43 2.12 22.78
C ASN A 118 0.99 2.14 23.34
N ASN A 119 1.75 1.08 23.07
CA ASN A 119 3.07 0.88 23.64
C ASN A 119 4.17 1.31 22.67
N ALA A 120 5.20 1.98 23.20
CA ALA A 120 6.35 2.37 22.42
C ALA A 120 7.29 1.19 22.20
N ASN A 121 7.74 0.99 20.96
CA ASN A 121 8.85 0.09 20.67
C ASN A 121 10.18 0.79 20.95
N THR A 122 10.70 0.59 22.16
CA THR A 122 11.96 1.20 22.63
C THR A 122 13.20 0.69 21.88
N ARG A 123 13.10 -0.37 21.07
CA ARG A 123 14.19 -0.78 20.17
C ARG A 123 14.27 0.10 18.94
N ALA A 124 13.14 0.60 18.44
CA ALA A 124 13.12 1.52 17.31
C ALA A 124 14.02 2.74 17.57
N SER A 125 13.92 3.30 18.78
CA SER A 125 14.72 4.47 19.15
C SER A 125 16.20 4.16 19.37
N ALA A 126 16.58 2.90 19.52
CA ALA A 126 17.96 2.48 19.72
C ALA A 126 18.67 2.11 18.40
N VAL A 127 17.97 1.46 17.47
CA VAL A 127 18.60 0.79 16.32
C VAL A 127 17.99 1.09 14.95
N SER A 128 16.87 1.82 14.86
CA SER A 128 16.29 2.20 13.57
C SER A 128 17.14 3.24 12.84
N ASN A 129 16.81 3.55 11.59
CA ASN A 129 17.08 4.88 11.04
C ASN A 129 15.87 5.79 11.36
N THR A 130 15.89 7.06 10.95
CA THR A 130 14.75 7.98 11.17
C THR A 130 13.53 7.69 10.28
N LEU A 131 13.55 6.64 9.46
CA LEU A 131 12.39 6.06 8.77
C LEU A 131 11.92 4.86 9.59
N GLY A 132 10.81 5.01 10.31
CA GLY A 132 10.32 3.94 11.19
C GLY A 132 9.96 2.67 10.41
N GLU A 133 9.14 2.82 9.36
CA GLU A 133 8.74 1.77 8.42
C GLU A 133 8.41 0.44 9.11
N THR A 134 7.40 0.53 9.97
CA THR A 134 7.12 -0.45 11.02
C THR A 134 6.04 -1.44 10.61
N ALA A 135 6.18 -2.72 10.94
CA ALA A 135 5.13 -3.71 10.78
C ALA A 135 5.04 -4.59 12.03
N ALA A 136 3.84 -5.07 12.37
CA ALA A 136 3.66 -5.94 13.52
C ALA A 136 2.55 -6.98 13.32
N ALA A 137 2.75 -8.15 13.92
CA ALA A 137 1.72 -9.14 14.14
C ALA A 137 1.84 -9.66 15.58
N ASN A 138 0.71 -10.00 16.19
CA ASN A 138 0.68 -10.53 17.56
C ASN A 138 0.28 -12.00 17.58
N GLU A 139 0.66 -12.67 18.66
CA GLU A 139 0.15 -13.96 19.08
C GLU A 139 -0.16 -13.83 20.58
N GLY A 140 -1.42 -13.48 20.86
CA GLY A 140 -1.80 -13.13 22.21
C GLY A 140 -1.05 -11.92 22.74
N SER A 141 -0.33 -12.11 23.85
CA SER A 141 0.50 -11.06 24.47
C SER A 141 1.89 -10.96 23.86
N SER A 142 2.25 -11.88 22.97
CA SER A 142 3.52 -11.80 22.26
C SER A 142 3.34 -11.01 20.97
N VAL A 143 4.33 -10.19 20.62
CA VAL A 143 4.31 -9.35 19.42
C VAL A 143 5.63 -9.53 18.68
N PHE A 144 5.57 -9.80 17.38
CA PHE A 144 6.73 -9.68 16.50
C PHE A 144 6.62 -8.35 15.76
N TYR A 145 7.69 -7.56 15.79
CA TYR A 145 7.71 -6.20 15.29
C TYR A 145 8.96 -5.96 14.46
N THR A 146 8.77 -5.51 13.23
CA THR A 146 9.85 -5.09 12.33
C THR A 146 9.80 -3.59 12.16
N GLY A 147 10.96 -2.96 11.97
CA GLY A 147 11.06 -1.64 11.36
C GLY A 147 11.90 -1.73 10.10
N ASN A 148 12.30 -0.60 9.53
CA ASN A 148 13.08 -0.62 8.29
C ASN A 148 14.30 -1.57 8.41
N THR A 149 15.20 -1.29 9.35
CA THR A 149 16.51 -1.95 9.46
C THR A 149 16.69 -2.79 10.73
N TYR A 150 15.59 -3.14 11.41
CA TYR A 150 15.63 -3.94 12.63
C TYR A 150 14.41 -4.84 12.79
N ALA A 151 14.52 -5.83 13.67
CA ALA A 151 13.41 -6.63 14.16
C ALA A 151 13.50 -6.77 15.68
N SER A 152 12.35 -7.01 16.31
CA SER A 152 12.22 -7.18 17.75
C SER A 152 10.99 -8.00 18.10
N TYR A 153 10.94 -8.52 19.32
CA TYR A 153 9.73 -9.12 19.85
C TYR A 153 9.45 -8.64 21.27
N SER A 154 8.19 -8.74 21.66
CA SER A 154 7.70 -8.59 23.02
C SER A 154 7.00 -9.88 23.43
N THR A 155 7.02 -10.22 24.72
CA THR A 155 6.22 -11.30 25.32
C THR A 155 5.19 -10.78 26.33
N ASN A 156 5.11 -9.45 26.52
CA ASN A 156 4.26 -8.77 27.50
C ASN A 156 3.50 -7.59 26.88
N ASP A 157 2.73 -7.87 25.83
CA ASP A 157 1.78 -6.94 25.19
C ASP A 157 2.43 -5.67 24.60
N GLY A 158 3.71 -5.74 24.25
CA GLY A 158 4.48 -4.62 23.70
C GLY A 158 5.10 -3.72 24.75
N VAL A 159 5.06 -4.07 26.04
CA VAL A 159 5.61 -3.23 27.13
C VAL A 159 7.15 -3.23 27.11
N THR A 160 7.77 -4.38 26.86
CA THR A 160 9.24 -4.50 26.74
C THR A 160 9.64 -5.24 25.48
N TRP A 161 10.79 -4.87 24.91
CA TRP A 161 11.22 -5.34 23.59
C TRP A 161 12.61 -5.94 23.61
N THR A 162 12.74 -7.14 23.03
CA THR A 162 14.00 -7.83 22.80
C THR A 162 14.36 -7.75 21.32
N GLY A 163 15.61 -7.43 21.00
CA GLY A 163 16.07 -7.34 19.61
C GLY A 163 16.24 -8.71 18.96
N VAL A 164 15.91 -8.78 17.67
CA VAL A 164 16.15 -9.95 16.81
C VAL A 164 17.21 -9.56 15.80
N GLY A 165 18.27 -10.38 15.70
CA GLY A 165 19.32 -10.16 14.70
C GLY A 165 18.83 -10.45 13.29
N LEU A 166 19.24 -9.62 12.32
CA LEU A 166 18.98 -9.86 10.90
C LEU A 166 20.09 -10.78 10.35
N PRO A 167 19.75 -11.97 9.81
CA PRO A 167 20.76 -12.90 9.29
C PRO A 167 21.34 -12.41 7.95
N ALA A 168 22.47 -12.98 7.53
CA ALA A 168 23.03 -12.73 6.22
C ALA A 168 22.16 -13.31 5.11
N GLY A 169 22.14 -12.67 3.96
CA GLY A 169 21.54 -13.23 2.75
C GLY A 169 22.44 -14.27 2.08
N PRO A 170 21.98 -14.88 0.98
CA PRO A 170 22.79 -15.71 0.11
C PRO A 170 23.96 -14.94 -0.53
N ALA A 171 24.89 -15.65 -1.18
CA ALA A 171 26.15 -15.05 -1.65
C ALA A 171 25.97 -13.94 -2.71
N ASP A 172 24.92 -14.03 -3.51
CA ASP A 172 24.53 -13.10 -4.57
C ASP A 172 23.74 -11.90 -4.07
N ALA A 173 23.23 -11.94 -2.83
CA ALA A 173 22.56 -10.84 -2.13
C ALA A 173 22.84 -10.90 -0.62
N PRO A 174 24.09 -10.69 -0.16
CA PRO A 174 24.48 -11.02 1.21
C PRO A 174 23.96 -10.04 2.27
N ASN A 175 23.53 -8.84 1.87
CA ASN A 175 23.21 -7.77 2.80
C ASN A 175 21.71 -7.77 3.11
N ALA A 176 21.37 -7.97 4.38
CA ALA A 176 20.05 -7.60 4.87
C ALA A 176 19.85 -6.10 4.63
N CYS A 177 18.71 -5.74 4.06
CA CYS A 177 18.36 -4.36 3.80
C CYS A 177 17.28 -3.90 4.77
N CYS A 178 16.07 -3.91 4.27
CA CYS A 178 15.04 -2.93 4.54
C CYS A 178 13.68 -3.58 4.21
N ASP A 179 12.63 -2.78 4.13
CA ASP A 179 11.33 -3.19 3.58
C ASP A 179 10.80 -4.50 4.19
N GLN A 180 10.68 -4.49 5.52
CA GLN A 180 10.21 -5.65 6.28
C GLN A 180 8.70 -5.59 6.50
N ASP A 181 8.05 -6.75 6.43
CA ASP A 181 6.62 -6.90 6.70
C ASP A 181 6.38 -8.19 7.51
N VAL A 182 5.28 -8.25 8.24
CA VAL A 182 4.93 -9.37 9.12
C VAL A 182 3.42 -9.59 9.16
N VAL A 183 3.03 -10.86 9.14
CA VAL A 183 1.64 -11.34 9.26
C VAL A 183 1.56 -12.58 10.12
N ARG A 184 0.41 -12.79 10.76
CA ARG A 184 0.08 -14.06 11.40
C ARG A 184 -1.05 -14.73 10.64
N ALA A 185 -0.84 -15.99 10.27
CA ALA A 185 -1.86 -16.86 9.71
C ALA A 185 -2.67 -17.51 10.84
N HIS A 186 -3.95 -17.16 10.94
CA HIS A 186 -4.80 -17.65 12.04
C HIS A 186 -5.15 -19.14 11.93
N ASN A 187 -5.17 -19.70 10.71
CA ASN A 187 -5.54 -21.09 10.45
C ASN A 187 -4.41 -22.10 10.70
N THR A 188 -3.16 -21.67 10.59
CA THR A 188 -1.96 -22.50 10.78
C THR A 188 -1.19 -22.13 12.04
N ASP A 189 -1.59 -21.04 12.69
CA ASP A 189 -0.94 -20.48 13.87
C ASP A 189 0.56 -20.26 13.64
N ARG A 190 0.87 -19.56 12.54
CA ARG A 190 2.26 -19.23 12.17
C ARG A 190 2.40 -17.75 11.93
N ILE A 191 3.56 -17.23 12.31
CA ILE A 191 3.99 -15.88 11.96
C ILE A 191 4.91 -15.98 10.74
N PHE A 192 4.58 -15.22 9.71
CA PHE A 192 5.41 -15.01 8.54
C PHE A 192 5.98 -13.60 8.61
N SER A 193 7.29 -13.46 8.42
CA SER A 193 7.92 -12.15 8.23
C SER A 193 8.82 -12.19 7.00
N ILE A 194 9.02 -11.04 6.37
CA ILE A 194 9.92 -10.90 5.23
C ILE A 194 11.03 -9.91 5.51
N LEU A 195 12.15 -10.10 4.80
CA LEU A 195 13.27 -9.17 4.74
C LEU A 195 13.80 -9.13 3.31
N LEU A 196 13.99 -7.93 2.79
CA LEU A 196 14.67 -7.70 1.52
C LEU A 196 16.19 -7.85 1.70
N TYR A 197 16.82 -8.50 0.73
CA TYR A 197 18.26 -8.65 0.62
C TYR A 197 18.77 -8.03 -0.67
N THR A 198 19.95 -7.43 -0.60
CA THR A 198 20.60 -6.79 -1.74
C THR A 198 22.09 -7.10 -1.75
N ASN A 199 22.71 -6.92 -2.92
CA ASN A 199 24.16 -6.85 -3.04
C ASN A 199 24.68 -5.42 -2.97
N ALA A 200 26.00 -5.28 -2.77
CA ALA A 200 26.63 -3.96 -2.61
C ALA A 200 26.52 -3.08 -3.87
N ALA A 201 26.31 -3.68 -5.04
CA ALA A 201 26.14 -2.99 -6.31
C ALA A 201 24.70 -2.51 -6.56
N LEU A 202 23.72 -2.96 -5.76
CA LEU A 202 22.29 -2.70 -5.96
C LEU A 202 21.83 -3.07 -7.38
N ASN A 203 22.28 -4.22 -7.86
CA ASN A 203 21.81 -4.79 -9.13
C ASN A 203 21.27 -6.21 -8.96
N ASN A 204 21.39 -6.82 -7.78
CA ASN A 204 20.82 -8.13 -7.48
C ASN A 204 20.24 -8.16 -6.06
N GLY A 205 19.18 -8.91 -5.86
CA GLY A 205 18.53 -9.07 -4.56
C GLY A 205 17.51 -10.19 -4.51
N GLY A 206 16.94 -10.39 -3.34
CA GLY A 206 15.92 -11.41 -3.09
C GLY A 206 15.17 -11.14 -1.80
N VAL A 207 14.07 -11.84 -1.59
CA VAL A 207 13.24 -11.71 -0.38
C VAL A 207 13.29 -13.03 0.37
N ARG A 208 13.62 -12.97 1.67
CA ARG A 208 13.50 -14.15 2.53
C ARG A 208 12.21 -14.08 3.31
N ILE A 209 11.44 -15.16 3.29
CA ILE A 209 10.28 -15.40 4.16
C ILE A 209 10.73 -16.24 5.35
N PHE A 210 10.48 -15.78 6.56
CA PHE A 210 10.73 -16.48 7.81
C PHE A 210 9.42 -17.04 8.36
N VAL A 211 9.42 -18.31 8.76
CA VAL A 211 8.27 -18.97 9.40
C VAL A 211 8.58 -19.19 10.87
N ARG A 212 7.72 -18.73 11.77
CA ARG A 212 7.88 -18.86 13.23
C ARG A 212 6.60 -19.44 13.85
N ASP A 213 6.78 -20.21 14.93
CA ASP A 213 5.67 -20.61 15.79
C ASP A 213 5.18 -19.43 16.61
N ASN A 214 6.11 -18.73 17.28
CA ASN A 214 5.79 -17.58 18.13
C ASN A 214 6.82 -16.45 17.98
N PRO A 215 6.51 -15.21 18.40
CA PRO A 215 7.41 -14.06 18.23
C PRO A 215 8.81 -14.22 18.82
N ALA A 216 8.94 -14.90 19.97
CA ALA A 216 10.22 -15.05 20.67
C ALA A 216 11.08 -16.20 20.12
N SER A 217 10.48 -17.14 19.39
CA SER A 217 11.16 -18.31 18.85
C SER A 217 12.09 -17.96 17.68
N ALA A 218 13.14 -18.75 17.49
CA ALA A 218 13.88 -18.76 16.23
C ALA A 218 12.96 -19.20 15.06
N PRO A 219 13.26 -18.81 13.80
CA PRO A 219 12.50 -19.33 12.67
C PRO A 219 12.59 -20.86 12.62
N LEU A 220 11.46 -21.51 12.38
CA LEU A 220 11.40 -22.95 12.11
C LEU A 220 12.10 -23.28 10.79
N CYS A 221 11.86 -22.44 9.79
CA CYS A 221 12.46 -22.51 8.47
C CYS A 221 12.42 -21.14 7.80
N THR A 222 13.14 -21.02 6.69
CA THR A 222 13.09 -19.86 5.82
C THR A 222 12.99 -20.26 4.37
N TYR A 223 12.43 -19.39 3.53
CA TYR A 223 12.35 -19.56 2.09
C TYR A 223 12.96 -18.34 1.42
N TYR A 224 13.99 -18.53 0.59
CA TYR A 224 14.57 -17.46 -0.20
C TYR A 224 13.93 -17.42 -1.58
N ILE A 225 13.35 -16.26 -1.89
CA ILE A 225 12.69 -15.97 -3.15
C ILE A 225 13.59 -15.05 -3.93
N ASP A 226 14.06 -15.54 -5.07
CA ASP A 226 14.85 -14.79 -6.03
C ASP A 226 14.02 -14.56 -7.30
N PRO A 227 13.41 -13.38 -7.48
CA PRO A 227 12.58 -13.04 -8.62
C PRO A 227 13.32 -13.11 -9.97
N GLY A 228 14.63 -12.89 -9.95
CA GLY A 228 15.49 -13.00 -11.12
C GLY A 228 15.98 -14.42 -11.30
N GLY A 229 16.29 -15.14 -10.23
CA GLY A 229 17.23 -16.25 -10.26
C GLY A 229 18.68 -15.73 -10.20
N ALA A 230 19.59 -16.57 -9.69
CA ALA A 230 20.90 -16.16 -9.16
C ALA A 230 21.88 -15.46 -10.12
N ALA A 231 21.52 -15.28 -11.40
CA ALA A 231 22.38 -14.70 -12.45
C ALA A 231 21.70 -13.56 -13.23
N ASN A 232 20.51 -13.10 -12.83
CA ASN A 232 19.67 -12.27 -13.70
C ASN A 232 19.67 -10.78 -13.39
N ASP A 233 20.58 -10.32 -12.51
CA ASP A 233 20.74 -8.91 -12.12
C ASP A 233 19.36 -8.23 -11.91
N VAL A 234 18.54 -8.88 -11.08
CA VAL A 234 17.22 -8.35 -10.70
C VAL A 234 17.29 -7.89 -9.26
N LEU A 235 16.97 -6.61 -9.05
CA LEU A 235 16.78 -6.05 -7.73
C LEU A 235 15.27 -5.97 -7.43
N PRO A 236 14.73 -6.85 -6.57
CA PRO A 236 13.40 -6.65 -6.04
C PRO A 236 13.37 -5.45 -5.10
N ASP A 237 12.21 -4.81 -5.03
CA ASP A 237 11.96 -3.68 -4.16
C ASP A 237 10.51 -3.76 -3.65
N TYR A 238 10.26 -3.06 -2.56
CA TYR A 238 8.95 -2.90 -1.96
C TYR A 238 8.18 -4.23 -1.74
N PRO A 239 8.81 -5.29 -1.20
CA PRO A 239 8.12 -6.54 -0.94
C PRO A 239 7.00 -6.38 0.08
N HIS A 240 5.83 -7.00 -0.16
CA HIS A 240 4.73 -7.05 0.81
C HIS A 240 4.16 -8.45 0.92
N ILE A 241 3.69 -8.82 2.12
CA ILE A 241 3.01 -10.10 2.34
C ILE A 241 1.58 -9.92 2.84
N GLY A 242 0.73 -10.84 2.43
CA GLY A 242 -0.66 -10.91 2.86
C GLY A 242 -1.17 -12.34 2.76
N LEU A 243 -2.31 -12.58 3.41
CA LEU A 243 -2.85 -13.92 3.59
C LEU A 243 -4.29 -13.98 3.11
N SER A 244 -4.62 -15.07 2.43
CA SER A 244 -5.99 -15.53 2.22
C SER A 244 -6.23 -16.81 3.04
N ALA A 245 -7.36 -17.49 2.82
CA ALA A 245 -7.74 -18.69 3.56
C ALA A 245 -6.69 -19.81 3.51
N ASN A 246 -6.06 -20.05 2.36
CA ASN A 246 -5.10 -21.16 2.17
C ASN A 246 -3.80 -20.74 1.47
N ALA A 247 -3.57 -19.43 1.29
CA ALA A 247 -2.38 -18.94 0.60
C ALA A 247 -1.70 -17.78 1.32
N LEU A 248 -0.36 -17.79 1.24
CA LEU A 248 0.47 -16.62 1.47
C LEU A 248 0.76 -15.97 0.12
N TYR A 249 0.68 -14.66 0.04
CA TYR A 249 1.08 -13.90 -1.14
C TYR A 249 2.30 -13.07 -0.80
N LEU A 250 3.30 -13.09 -1.69
CA LEU A 250 4.40 -12.13 -1.73
C LEU A 250 4.21 -11.29 -2.99
N THR A 251 4.26 -9.98 -2.87
CA THR A 251 4.41 -9.10 -4.01
C THR A 251 5.79 -8.49 -4.01
N VAL A 252 6.36 -8.26 -5.19
CA VAL A 252 7.59 -7.49 -5.39
C VAL A 252 7.45 -6.67 -6.67
N GLN A 253 8.07 -5.51 -6.72
CA GLN A 253 8.41 -4.89 -7.99
C GLN A 253 9.86 -5.23 -8.31
N ASN A 254 10.19 -5.40 -9.59
CA ASN A 254 11.52 -5.82 -10.03
C ASN A 254 12.17 -4.74 -10.88
N GLN A 255 13.46 -4.52 -10.63
CA GLN A 255 14.29 -3.57 -11.37
C GLN A 255 15.51 -4.28 -11.96
N ARG A 256 16.00 -3.76 -13.09
CA ARG A 256 17.26 -4.15 -13.71
C ARG A 256 17.93 -2.92 -14.31
N ALA A 257 19.23 -2.76 -14.05
CA ALA A 257 20.03 -1.64 -14.58
C ALA A 257 19.36 -0.26 -14.37
N GLY A 258 18.72 -0.05 -13.22
CA GLY A 258 18.03 1.21 -12.91
C GLY A 258 16.75 1.45 -13.71
N SER A 259 16.08 0.39 -14.17
CA SER A 259 14.78 0.45 -14.84
C SER A 259 13.83 -0.59 -14.26
N TRP A 260 12.54 -0.25 -14.15
CA TRP A 260 11.50 -1.22 -13.79
C TRP A 260 11.29 -2.21 -14.93
N ILE A 261 11.21 -3.50 -14.61
CA ILE A 261 11.05 -4.59 -15.59
C ILE A 261 9.78 -5.42 -15.38
N GLY A 262 8.98 -5.08 -14.38
CA GLY A 262 7.75 -5.79 -14.07
C GLY A 262 7.54 -5.92 -12.56
N SER A 263 6.33 -6.32 -12.20
CA SER A 263 6.00 -6.65 -10.81
C SER A 263 5.45 -8.05 -10.74
N GLN A 264 5.83 -8.77 -9.69
CA GLN A 264 5.42 -10.15 -9.48
C GLN A 264 4.51 -10.25 -8.28
N ILE A 265 3.49 -11.08 -8.43
CA ILE A 265 2.62 -11.53 -7.36
C ILE A 265 2.78 -13.04 -7.28
N ILE A 266 3.33 -13.52 -6.17
CA ILE A 266 3.68 -14.92 -5.95
C ILE A 266 2.75 -15.47 -4.87
N ARG A 267 1.92 -16.45 -5.23
CA ARG A 267 1.04 -17.18 -4.33
C ARG A 267 1.72 -18.48 -3.89
N PHE A 268 1.86 -18.69 -2.59
CA PHE A 268 2.40 -19.91 -1.98
C PHE A 268 1.27 -20.70 -1.32
N ASN A 269 1.36 -22.03 -1.37
CA ASN A 269 0.52 -22.87 -0.52
C ASN A 269 0.87 -22.65 0.96
N LEU A 270 -0.09 -22.14 1.74
CA LEU A 270 0.14 -21.74 3.12
C LEU A 270 0.43 -22.92 4.04
N ALA A 271 -0.23 -24.05 3.85
CA ALA A 271 -0.03 -25.25 4.67
C ALA A 271 1.38 -25.82 4.48
N GLN A 272 1.88 -25.88 3.25
CA GLN A 272 3.23 -26.37 2.95
C GLN A 272 4.32 -25.46 3.54
N MET A 273 4.13 -24.13 3.44
CA MET A 273 5.02 -23.14 4.04
C MET A 273 5.03 -23.26 5.58
N SER A 274 3.85 -23.39 6.19
CA SER A 274 3.67 -23.53 7.65
C SER A 274 4.29 -24.81 8.19
N ALA A 275 4.23 -25.89 7.40
CA ALA A 275 4.83 -27.18 7.71
C ALA A 275 6.34 -27.24 7.42
N CYS A 276 6.95 -26.15 6.94
CA CYS A 276 8.37 -26.11 6.57
C CYS A 276 8.76 -27.18 5.55
N THR A 277 7.92 -27.37 4.53
CA THR A 277 8.14 -28.33 3.43
C THR A 277 8.32 -27.61 2.09
N THR A 278 8.58 -28.37 1.02
CA THR A 278 8.56 -27.80 -0.34
C THR A 278 7.17 -27.24 -0.63
N ALA A 279 7.09 -25.94 -0.90
CA ALA A 279 5.84 -25.24 -1.16
C ALA A 279 5.63 -25.03 -2.66
N THR A 280 4.45 -25.35 -3.16
CA THR A 280 3.99 -25.02 -4.51
C THR A 280 3.75 -23.52 -4.60
N THR A 281 4.20 -22.92 -5.70
CA THR A 281 4.03 -21.50 -5.98
C THR A 281 3.35 -21.28 -7.32
N HIS A 282 2.57 -20.20 -7.41
CA HIS A 282 2.07 -19.67 -8.65
C HIS A 282 2.49 -18.21 -8.75
N THR A 283 3.06 -17.81 -9.87
CA THR A 283 3.55 -16.44 -10.09
C THR A 283 2.78 -15.79 -11.21
N LEU A 284 2.21 -14.62 -10.93
CA LEU A 284 1.73 -13.69 -11.92
C LEU A 284 2.79 -12.59 -12.11
N THR A 285 3.22 -12.35 -13.34
CA THR A 285 4.09 -11.22 -13.69
C THR A 285 3.31 -10.18 -14.47
N HIS A 286 3.29 -8.95 -13.97
CA HIS A 286 2.70 -7.79 -14.63
C HIS A 286 3.79 -6.92 -15.25
N VAL A 287 3.73 -6.79 -16.58
CA VAL A 287 4.55 -5.90 -17.40
C VAL A 287 3.62 -4.97 -18.18
N GLY A 288 2.90 -4.11 -17.46
CA GLY A 288 1.85 -3.25 -18.04
C GLY A 288 2.39 -2.15 -18.96
N SER A 289 1.49 -1.61 -19.80
CA SER A 289 1.75 -0.50 -20.72
C SER A 289 1.80 0.88 -20.05
N VAL A 290 1.39 0.96 -18.78
CA VAL A 290 1.22 2.20 -18.02
C VAL A 290 2.41 2.54 -17.11
N GLY A 291 3.53 1.81 -17.27
CA GLY A 291 4.75 1.99 -16.49
C GLY A 291 4.78 1.15 -15.19
N GLN A 292 5.61 1.56 -14.24
CA GLN A 292 5.87 0.87 -12.99
C GLN A 292 4.59 0.76 -12.17
N ARG A 293 4.23 -0.46 -11.77
CA ARG A 293 3.09 -0.71 -10.89
C ARG A 293 3.48 -1.57 -9.71
N VAL A 294 3.16 -1.12 -8.52
CA VAL A 294 3.37 -1.83 -7.28
C VAL A 294 2.04 -2.36 -6.81
N PHE A 295 2.05 -3.61 -6.36
CA PHE A 295 0.87 -4.27 -5.82
C PHE A 295 1.13 -4.60 -4.36
N THR A 296 0.16 -4.35 -3.50
CA THR A 296 0.10 -4.92 -2.16
C THR A 296 -1.10 -5.86 -2.10
N PRO A 297 -0.99 -7.05 -1.48
CA PRO A 297 -2.17 -7.86 -1.18
C PRO A 297 -3.15 -7.02 -0.34
N VAL A 298 -4.45 -7.17 -0.56
CA VAL A 298 -5.42 -6.54 0.35
C VAL A 298 -5.41 -7.23 1.71
N GLU A 299 -5.54 -6.42 2.76
CA GLU A 299 -5.63 -6.88 4.13
C GLU A 299 -7.02 -7.44 4.47
N GLY A 300 -7.14 -8.22 5.54
CA GLY A 300 -8.43 -8.78 5.99
C GLY A 300 -8.93 -9.99 5.18
N ALA A 301 -8.12 -10.52 4.26
CA ALA A 301 -8.55 -11.61 3.37
C ALA A 301 -8.40 -13.04 3.94
N GLN A 302 -7.96 -13.22 5.19
CA GLN A 302 -7.69 -14.55 5.77
C GLN A 302 -8.91 -15.49 5.85
N GLY A 303 -10.13 -14.96 5.81
CA GLY A 303 -11.37 -15.75 5.71
C GLY A 303 -11.86 -15.99 4.27
N SER A 304 -11.16 -15.47 3.27
CA SER A 304 -11.57 -15.50 1.85
C SER A 304 -10.68 -16.43 1.05
N THR A 305 -11.25 -17.16 0.10
CA THR A 305 -10.51 -17.95 -0.90
C THR A 305 -10.11 -17.13 -2.14
N THR A 306 -10.28 -15.80 -2.09
CA THR A 306 -9.92 -14.87 -3.16
C THR A 306 -9.12 -13.73 -2.58
N MET A 307 -7.93 -13.51 -3.14
CA MET A 307 -7.11 -12.33 -2.87
C MET A 307 -7.33 -11.28 -3.96
N TYR A 308 -7.28 -10.00 -3.59
CA TYR A 308 -7.39 -8.89 -4.52
C TYR A 308 -6.10 -8.07 -4.55
N PHE A 309 -5.83 -7.47 -5.70
CA PHE A 309 -4.74 -6.51 -5.91
C PHE A 309 -5.29 -5.34 -6.73
N GLY A 310 -4.77 -4.14 -6.49
CA GLY A 310 -5.26 -2.93 -7.13
C GLY A 310 -4.11 -2.04 -7.56
N ALA A 311 -4.32 -1.33 -8.68
CA ALA A 311 -3.41 -0.28 -9.12
C ALA A 311 -4.13 0.77 -9.97
N MET A 312 -3.66 2.02 -9.89
CA MET A 312 -4.13 3.10 -10.76
C MET A 312 -3.50 2.95 -12.15
N GLU A 313 -4.31 2.91 -13.21
CA GLU A 313 -3.80 2.93 -14.59
C GLU A 313 -3.38 4.35 -14.98
N ASN A 314 -4.19 5.32 -14.57
CA ASN A 314 -4.03 6.75 -14.77
C ASN A 314 -4.84 7.48 -13.68
N SER A 315 -5.12 8.78 -13.82
CA SER A 315 -5.81 9.55 -12.78
C SER A 315 -7.26 9.13 -12.53
N ASN A 316 -7.95 8.47 -13.47
CA ASN A 316 -9.38 8.17 -13.38
C ASN A 316 -9.75 6.70 -13.68
N SER A 317 -8.75 5.82 -13.77
CA SER A 317 -8.95 4.41 -14.13
C SER A 317 -8.20 3.53 -13.13
N PHE A 318 -8.92 2.58 -12.52
CA PHE A 318 -8.42 1.69 -11.49
C PHE A 318 -8.49 0.24 -11.97
N ARG A 319 -7.36 -0.45 -12.01
CA ARG A 319 -7.26 -1.87 -12.36
C ARG A 319 -7.32 -2.71 -11.10
N ILE A 320 -8.17 -3.73 -11.12
CA ILE A 320 -8.37 -4.68 -10.02
C ILE A 320 -8.07 -6.08 -10.55
N PHE A 321 -7.24 -6.83 -9.84
CA PHE A 321 -7.03 -8.25 -10.02
C PHE A 321 -7.78 -9.02 -8.94
N SER A 322 -8.45 -10.11 -9.31
CA SER A 322 -9.06 -11.05 -8.37
C SER A 322 -8.46 -12.44 -8.57
N TRP A 323 -7.83 -12.99 -7.53
CA TRP A 323 -7.13 -14.26 -7.62
C TRP A 323 -7.73 -15.29 -6.67
N ALA A 324 -8.72 -16.02 -7.19
CA ALA A 324 -9.26 -17.19 -6.51
C ALA A 324 -8.18 -18.26 -6.34
N GLU A 325 -8.09 -18.86 -5.15
CA GLU A 325 -7.11 -19.90 -4.81
C GLU A 325 -7.16 -21.12 -5.73
N SER A 326 -8.36 -21.49 -6.18
CA SER A 326 -8.60 -22.58 -7.13
C SER A 326 -8.21 -22.24 -8.57
N SER A 327 -7.99 -20.97 -8.89
CA SER A 327 -7.73 -20.51 -10.25
C SER A 327 -6.24 -20.45 -10.59
N THR A 328 -5.92 -20.86 -11.81
CA THR A 328 -4.61 -20.67 -12.45
C THR A 328 -4.57 -19.43 -13.36
N SER A 329 -5.72 -18.82 -13.63
CA SER A 329 -5.82 -17.51 -14.25
C SER A 329 -6.12 -16.44 -13.20
N VAL A 330 -5.67 -15.22 -13.46
CA VAL A 330 -5.99 -14.06 -12.62
C VAL A 330 -6.83 -13.08 -13.43
N PRO A 331 -8.17 -13.16 -13.34
CA PRO A 331 -9.03 -12.14 -13.90
C PRO A 331 -8.63 -10.75 -13.45
N GLN A 332 -8.72 -9.80 -14.38
CA GLN A 332 -8.52 -8.39 -14.10
C GLN A 332 -9.69 -7.59 -14.67
N THR A 333 -9.91 -6.42 -14.10
CA THR A 333 -10.98 -5.52 -14.53
C THR A 333 -10.54 -4.08 -14.30
N VAL A 334 -10.75 -3.23 -15.30
CA VAL A 334 -10.54 -1.79 -15.15
C VAL A 334 -11.88 -1.12 -14.89
N ARG A 335 -11.91 -0.24 -13.90
CA ARG A 335 -13.06 0.57 -13.52
C ARG A 335 -12.72 2.04 -13.63
N THR A 336 -13.64 2.81 -14.20
CA THR A 336 -13.59 4.27 -14.13
C THR A 336 -13.90 4.70 -12.71
N ILE A 337 -13.08 5.60 -12.19
CA ILE A 337 -13.26 6.30 -10.92
C ILE A 337 -13.14 7.81 -11.16
N SER A 338 -13.51 8.62 -10.18
CA SER A 338 -13.30 10.06 -10.25
C SER A 338 -11.81 10.43 -10.26
N SER A 339 -11.44 11.46 -11.03
CA SER A 339 -10.03 11.79 -11.29
C SER A 339 -9.28 12.19 -10.01
N SER A 340 -8.16 11.53 -9.74
CA SER A 340 -7.24 11.82 -8.63
C SER A 340 -6.22 12.89 -9.00
N ASN A 341 -5.86 13.74 -8.04
CA ASN A 341 -4.81 14.74 -8.24
C ASN A 341 -3.48 14.19 -7.72
N PHE A 342 -2.59 13.82 -8.65
CA PHE A 342 -1.23 13.35 -8.37
C PHE A 342 -0.17 14.47 -8.54
N SER A 343 -0.54 15.72 -8.25
CA SER A 343 0.44 16.77 -7.99
C SER A 343 0.97 16.69 -6.55
N ASN A 344 2.11 17.31 -6.28
CA ASN A 344 2.71 17.28 -4.95
C ASN A 344 1.94 18.21 -4.01
N PRO A 345 1.31 17.69 -2.93
CA PRO A 345 0.75 18.55 -1.90
C PRO A 345 1.87 19.26 -1.12
N ASP A 346 1.55 20.42 -0.54
CA ASP A 346 2.39 21.08 0.46
C ASP A 346 1.88 20.69 1.84
N CYS A 347 2.64 19.88 2.57
CA CYS A 347 2.29 19.41 3.90
C CYS A 347 3.40 19.71 4.91
N ARG A 348 4.01 20.90 4.77
CA ARG A 348 5.05 21.37 5.67
C ARG A 348 4.53 21.64 7.08
N GLY A 349 5.34 21.29 8.08
CA GLY A 349 5.02 21.53 9.49
C GLY A 349 6.14 21.12 10.43
N GLY A 350 5.85 21.21 11.72
CA GLY A 350 6.79 20.88 12.79
C GLY A 350 8.00 21.82 12.87
N THR A 351 8.93 21.48 13.74
CA THR A 351 10.20 22.21 13.83
C THR A 351 10.98 22.07 12.52
N GLY A 352 11.37 23.22 11.96
CA GLY A 352 12.05 23.31 10.65
C GLY A 352 11.10 23.40 9.45
N ASN A 353 9.78 23.25 9.65
CA ASN A 353 8.77 23.40 8.59
C ASN A 353 9.04 22.53 7.36
N PHE A 354 9.50 21.30 7.58
CA PHE A 354 9.75 20.32 6.51
C PHE A 354 8.45 19.62 6.12
N ASP A 355 8.38 19.19 4.87
CA ASP A 355 7.24 18.39 4.38
C ASP A 355 7.34 16.97 4.94
N PHE A 356 6.21 16.33 5.22
CA PHE A 356 6.19 14.91 5.57
C PHE A 356 5.58 14.05 4.47
N ILE A 357 4.83 14.64 3.54
CA ILE A 357 4.38 13.93 2.35
C ILE A 357 5.51 14.02 1.33
N GLU A 358 6.10 12.88 1.04
CA GLU A 358 7.17 12.75 0.06
C GLU A 358 6.76 13.38 -1.27
N ARG A 359 7.68 14.18 -1.83
CA ARG A 359 7.48 15.11 -2.96
C ARG A 359 7.24 14.42 -4.32
N ALA A 360 6.47 13.34 -4.32
CA ALA A 360 6.08 12.59 -5.50
C ALA A 360 4.82 11.76 -5.23
N THR A 361 3.64 12.40 -5.27
CA THR A 361 2.35 11.67 -5.40
C THR A 361 2.26 10.89 -6.71
N SER A 362 3.13 11.14 -7.68
CA SER A 362 3.39 10.25 -8.81
C SER A 362 3.78 8.83 -8.37
N TRP A 363 4.38 8.65 -7.19
CA TRP A 363 4.68 7.32 -6.65
C TRP A 363 3.43 6.61 -6.14
N THR A 364 2.47 7.40 -5.64
CA THR A 364 1.16 6.88 -5.30
C THR A 364 0.44 6.36 -6.54
N ALA A 365 0.58 7.05 -7.68
CA ALA A 365 0.09 6.56 -8.96
C ALA A 365 0.77 5.25 -9.40
N ALA A 366 2.06 5.08 -9.08
CA ALA A 366 2.77 3.82 -9.26
C ALA A 366 2.38 2.74 -8.23
N GLY A 367 1.82 3.10 -7.07
CA GLY A 367 1.27 2.18 -6.06
C GLY A 367 2.01 2.14 -4.71
N PHE A 368 3.15 2.83 -4.54
CA PHE A 368 4.01 2.75 -3.34
C PHE A 368 3.37 3.25 -2.03
N ARG A 369 2.13 3.73 -2.05
CA ARG A 369 1.40 4.22 -0.85
C ARG A 369 -0.09 3.93 -0.96
N MET A 370 -0.41 2.94 -1.78
CA MET A 370 -1.76 2.42 -1.91
C MET A 370 -1.88 1.20 -1.01
N ARG A 371 -2.94 1.16 -0.23
CA ARG A 371 -3.27 0.02 0.64
C ARG A 371 -4.72 -0.34 0.44
N GLY A 372 -5.06 -1.62 0.50
CA GLY A 372 -6.43 -2.05 0.39
C GLY A 372 -6.84 -3.03 1.47
N ALA A 373 -8.13 -3.11 1.71
CA ALA A 373 -8.75 -4.01 2.67
C ALA A 373 -9.96 -4.71 2.04
N LEU A 374 -10.09 -6.00 2.31
CA LEU A 374 -11.32 -6.76 2.14
C LEU A 374 -12.15 -6.62 3.41
N HIS A 375 -13.40 -6.19 3.29
CA HIS A 375 -14.32 -6.01 4.42
C HIS A 375 -15.75 -6.26 3.97
N GLY A 376 -16.47 -7.12 4.69
CA GLY A 376 -17.83 -7.53 4.32
C GLY A 376 -17.94 -8.01 2.87
N SER A 377 -18.79 -7.35 2.08
CA SER A 377 -18.98 -7.61 0.64
C SER A 377 -18.23 -6.62 -0.27
N ARG A 378 -17.22 -5.94 0.27
CA ARG A 378 -16.48 -4.87 -0.41
C ARG A 378 -14.97 -5.08 -0.34
N VAL A 379 -14.29 -4.55 -1.33
CA VAL A 379 -12.84 -4.36 -1.32
C VAL A 379 -12.56 -2.89 -1.61
N THR A 380 -11.74 -2.25 -0.78
CA THR A 380 -11.48 -0.81 -0.84
C THR A 380 -9.99 -0.55 -0.89
N TRP A 381 -9.56 0.34 -1.77
CA TRP A 381 -8.18 0.83 -1.84
C TRP A 381 -8.13 2.30 -1.45
N TYR A 382 -7.11 2.68 -0.68
CA TYR A 382 -6.84 4.03 -0.19
C TYR A 382 -5.50 4.51 -0.72
N TRP A 383 -5.41 5.79 -1.09
CA TRP A 383 -4.20 6.39 -1.65
C TRP A 383 -4.15 7.91 -1.41
N HIS A 384 -2.97 8.52 -1.54
CA HIS A 384 -2.79 9.96 -1.35
C HIS A 384 -3.29 10.75 -2.56
N SER A 385 -3.83 11.94 -2.31
CA SER A 385 -4.14 12.92 -3.34
C SER A 385 -3.76 14.32 -2.87
N ALA A 386 -3.30 15.13 -3.81
CA ALA A 386 -3.20 16.56 -3.63
C ALA A 386 -4.60 17.21 -3.50
N PRO A 387 -4.66 18.47 -3.04
CA PRO A 387 -5.89 19.25 -2.94
C PRO A 387 -6.78 19.14 -4.19
N THR A 388 -8.09 18.95 -4.00
CA THR A 388 -9.05 18.82 -5.10
C THR A 388 -10.47 19.12 -4.64
N GLY A 389 -11.34 19.60 -5.53
CA GLY A 389 -12.78 19.65 -5.29
C GLY A 389 -13.22 20.40 -4.02
N GLY A 390 -12.49 21.42 -3.60
CA GLY A 390 -12.74 22.18 -2.36
C GLY A 390 -12.01 21.65 -1.12
N ILE A 391 -11.33 20.50 -1.20
CA ILE A 391 -10.38 20.04 -0.19
C ILE A 391 -9.06 20.80 -0.42
N THR A 392 -8.64 21.58 0.58
CA THR A 392 -7.50 22.50 0.49
C THR A 392 -6.15 21.89 0.89
N GLN A 393 -6.17 20.76 1.60
CA GLN A 393 -4.98 20.08 2.11
C GLN A 393 -4.69 18.79 1.32
N GLY A 394 -3.46 18.27 1.44
CA GLY A 394 -3.17 16.90 1.05
C GLY A 394 -4.05 15.92 1.84
N HIS A 395 -4.63 14.94 1.17
CA HIS A 395 -5.63 14.07 1.79
C HIS A 395 -5.55 12.64 1.26
N VAL A 396 -6.31 11.73 1.87
CA VAL A 396 -6.44 10.36 1.39
C VAL A 396 -7.75 10.20 0.64
N ARG A 397 -7.70 9.58 -0.53
CA ARG A 397 -8.87 9.14 -1.30
C ARG A 397 -9.00 7.63 -1.19
N ALA A 398 -10.20 7.12 -1.44
CA ALA A 398 -10.42 5.71 -1.62
C ALA A 398 -11.40 5.43 -2.76
N ALA A 399 -11.40 4.20 -3.26
CA ALA A 399 -12.46 3.64 -4.09
C ALA A 399 -12.82 2.26 -3.56
N SER A 400 -14.12 2.04 -3.38
CA SER A 400 -14.70 0.82 -2.82
C SER A 400 -15.50 0.10 -3.88
N PHE A 401 -15.24 -1.19 -4.04
CA PHE A 401 -15.83 -2.03 -5.06
C PHE A 401 -16.53 -3.23 -4.41
N ARG A 402 -17.65 -3.64 -4.98
CA ARG A 402 -18.38 -4.83 -4.52
C ARG A 402 -17.63 -6.09 -4.95
N THR A 403 -17.43 -7.04 -4.05
CA THR A 403 -16.60 -8.23 -4.32
C THR A 403 -17.20 -9.21 -5.32
N SER A 404 -18.52 -9.19 -5.51
CA SER A 404 -19.24 -10.09 -6.42
C SER A 404 -19.02 -9.78 -7.91
N ASP A 405 -18.85 -8.50 -8.26
CA ASP A 405 -18.80 -8.04 -9.66
C ASP A 405 -17.80 -6.90 -9.90
N LEU A 406 -17.08 -6.48 -8.86
CA LEU A 406 -16.15 -5.36 -8.86
C LEU A 406 -16.78 -4.04 -9.33
N THR A 407 -18.08 -3.87 -9.18
CA THR A 407 -18.75 -2.60 -9.48
C THR A 407 -18.35 -1.57 -8.43
N LEU A 408 -18.00 -0.36 -8.86
CA LEU A 408 -17.70 0.77 -7.97
C LEU A 408 -18.95 1.09 -7.12
N VAL A 409 -18.77 1.15 -5.82
CA VAL A 409 -19.83 1.43 -4.84
C VAL A 409 -19.75 2.87 -4.36
N GLU A 410 -18.55 3.33 -4.02
CA GLU A 410 -18.31 4.67 -3.47
C GLU A 410 -16.84 5.07 -3.56
N GLU A 411 -16.57 6.36 -3.39
CA GLU A 411 -15.23 6.97 -3.42
C GLU A 411 -15.04 7.94 -2.22
N PRO A 412 -14.78 7.41 -1.01
CA PRO A 412 -14.66 8.23 0.19
C PRO A 412 -13.34 9.02 0.23
N HIS A 413 -13.31 10.06 1.06
CA HIS A 413 -12.13 10.88 1.31
C HIS A 413 -11.89 10.98 2.82
N ILE A 414 -10.63 10.90 3.27
CA ILE A 414 -10.20 11.23 4.63
C ILE A 414 -9.44 12.55 4.54
N TRP A 415 -10.02 13.62 5.08
CA TRP A 415 -9.55 14.97 4.84
C TRP A 415 -9.86 15.92 6.00
N ASN A 416 -9.11 17.02 6.09
CA ASN A 416 -9.34 18.12 7.01
C ASN A 416 -9.00 19.45 6.32
N ALA A 417 -9.61 20.57 6.74
CA ALA A 417 -9.29 21.87 6.16
C ALA A 417 -8.00 22.50 6.72
N GLY A 418 -7.58 22.10 7.92
CA GLY A 418 -6.46 22.70 8.65
C GLY A 418 -5.15 21.90 8.60
N HIS A 419 -5.16 20.62 8.24
CA HIS A 419 -3.96 19.79 8.16
C HIS A 419 -4.06 18.70 7.10
N CYS A 420 -2.91 18.12 6.73
CA CYS A 420 -2.84 17.03 5.76
C CYS A 420 -3.06 15.66 6.38
N PHE A 421 -3.57 14.73 5.58
CA PHE A 421 -3.57 13.29 5.85
C PHE A 421 -2.74 12.52 4.83
N GLY A 422 -2.08 11.47 5.28
CA GLY A 422 -1.29 10.59 4.43
C GLY A 422 -0.99 9.24 5.06
N TYR A 423 -0.34 8.40 4.27
CA TYR A 423 0.14 7.06 4.61
C TYR A 423 -0.92 6.13 5.21
N PRO A 424 -2.08 5.96 4.55
CA PRO A 424 -3.14 5.10 5.07
C PRO A 424 -2.72 3.64 4.98
N VAL A 425 -2.95 2.90 6.06
CA VAL A 425 -2.93 1.44 6.04
C VAL A 425 -4.18 0.92 6.73
N VAL A 426 -4.88 0.01 6.06
CA VAL A 426 -6.22 -0.42 6.44
C VAL A 426 -6.31 -1.94 6.49
N SER A 427 -7.24 -2.46 7.30
CA SER A 427 -7.56 -3.88 7.35
C SER A 427 -9.01 -4.10 7.73
N GLY A 428 -9.67 -5.08 7.11
CA GLY A 428 -10.99 -5.53 7.53
C GLY A 428 -10.89 -6.53 8.69
N ASN A 429 -11.84 -6.48 9.63
CA ASN A 429 -12.00 -7.51 10.66
C ASN A 429 -12.99 -8.62 10.21
N VAL A 430 -13.27 -9.59 11.10
CA VAL A 430 -14.23 -10.68 10.81
C VAL A 430 -15.70 -10.25 10.71
N PHE A 431 -16.05 -9.04 11.14
CA PHE A 431 -17.39 -8.48 10.99
C PHE A 431 -17.55 -7.62 9.72
N GLY A 432 -16.44 -7.31 9.05
CA GLY A 432 -16.43 -6.42 7.90
C GLY A 432 -16.35 -4.94 8.28
N ASP A 433 -15.95 -4.62 9.50
CA ASP A 433 -15.54 -3.28 9.89
C ASP A 433 -14.11 -3.02 9.43
N LEU A 434 -13.71 -1.75 9.44
CA LEU A 434 -12.38 -1.32 9.01
C LEU A 434 -11.60 -0.68 10.15
N GLY A 435 -10.36 -1.11 10.31
CA GLY A 435 -9.34 -0.43 11.12
C GLY A 435 -8.34 0.28 10.23
N ILE A 436 -7.90 1.48 10.64
CA ILE A 436 -6.89 2.27 9.93
C ILE A 436 -5.77 2.71 10.87
N SER A 437 -4.54 2.75 10.33
CA SER A 437 -3.41 3.52 10.83
C SER A 437 -3.06 4.56 9.77
N ILE A 438 -2.89 5.81 10.19
CA ILE A 438 -2.74 6.94 9.27
C ILE A 438 -1.83 8.02 9.88
N ALA A 439 -1.16 8.80 9.04
CA ALA A 439 -0.41 9.98 9.45
C ALA A 439 -1.24 11.25 9.23
N ALA A 440 -1.18 12.18 10.18
CA ALA A 440 -1.74 13.52 10.03
C ALA A 440 -0.80 14.58 10.57
N GLY A 441 -0.87 15.78 10.01
CA GLY A 441 -0.02 16.91 10.38
C GLY A 441 0.20 17.85 9.20
N GLY A 442 1.14 18.78 9.33
CA GLY A 442 1.45 19.77 8.32
C GLY A 442 0.27 20.67 7.94
N ALA A 443 0.52 21.63 7.08
CA ALA A 443 -0.52 22.41 6.41
C ALA A 443 0.04 23.02 5.12
N ALA A 444 -0.83 23.21 4.13
CA ALA A 444 -0.50 23.99 2.93
C ALA A 444 -0.04 25.40 3.33
N GLY A 445 1.11 25.82 2.79
CA GLY A 445 1.78 27.07 3.19
C GLY A 445 2.77 26.91 4.35
N GLY A 446 2.70 25.81 5.11
CA GLY A 446 3.53 25.53 6.28
C GLY A 446 2.92 25.98 7.60
N GLY A 447 3.67 25.81 8.69
CA GLY A 447 3.28 26.23 10.05
C GLY A 447 2.32 25.28 10.77
N GLY A 448 1.95 24.16 10.15
CA GLY A 448 1.19 23.09 10.81
C GLY A 448 2.02 22.28 11.82
N ALA A 449 1.38 21.36 12.53
CA ALA A 449 2.07 20.41 13.40
C ALA A 449 3.03 19.51 12.59
N ALA A 450 4.00 18.87 13.26
CA ALA A 450 4.73 17.77 12.62
C ALA A 450 3.77 16.62 12.30
N ALA A 451 4.19 15.71 11.43
CA ALA A 451 3.48 14.47 11.20
C ALA A 451 3.41 13.64 12.49
N GLN A 452 2.22 13.12 12.76
CA GLN A 452 1.91 12.30 13.91
C GLN A 452 1.17 11.05 13.44
N GLY A 453 1.28 9.96 14.21
CA GLY A 453 0.61 8.69 13.93
C GLY A 453 -0.74 8.61 14.63
N TYR A 454 -1.77 8.18 13.90
CA TYR A 454 -3.14 8.02 14.38
C TYR A 454 -3.69 6.64 14.04
N VAL A 455 -4.73 6.22 14.77
CA VAL A 455 -5.56 5.06 14.43
C VAL A 455 -7.04 5.43 14.40
N GLY A 456 -7.83 4.71 13.61
CA GLY A 456 -9.26 4.95 13.45
C GLY A 456 -10.04 3.66 13.20
N VAL A 457 -11.35 3.69 13.43
CA VAL A 457 -12.28 2.61 13.10
C VAL A 457 -13.46 3.16 12.31
N ASP A 458 -13.94 2.36 11.37
CA ASP A 458 -15.26 2.51 10.75
C ASP A 458 -16.03 1.19 10.94
N ASP A 459 -17.03 1.24 11.81
CA ASP A 459 -17.86 0.13 12.25
C ASP A 459 -19.32 0.28 11.78
N THR A 460 -19.52 1.00 10.67
CA THR A 460 -20.85 1.23 10.09
C THR A 460 -21.03 0.51 8.76
N PRO A 461 -21.04 -0.84 8.73
CA PRO A 461 -21.13 -1.61 7.50
C PRO A 461 -22.43 -1.28 6.75
N GLY A 462 -22.30 -0.75 5.53
CA GLY A 462 -23.42 -0.38 4.67
C GLY A 462 -23.66 1.13 4.51
N ASN A 463 -23.08 1.95 5.38
CA ASN A 463 -23.00 3.40 5.18
C ASN A 463 -21.79 3.77 4.32
N PRO A 464 -21.71 5.02 3.83
CA PRO A 464 -20.49 5.50 3.22
C PRO A 464 -19.33 5.43 4.19
N ILE A 465 -18.18 4.94 3.73
CA ILE A 465 -16.97 4.88 4.54
C ILE A 465 -16.56 6.29 4.93
N ALA A 466 -16.40 6.57 6.22
CA ALA A 466 -16.26 7.96 6.68
C ALA A 466 -15.13 8.24 7.68
N PHE A 467 -14.57 7.24 8.37
CA PHE A 467 -13.56 7.40 9.45
C PHE A 467 -13.69 8.76 10.18
N GLY A 468 -14.82 8.99 10.84
CA GLY A 468 -15.18 10.34 11.34
C GLY A 468 -14.17 10.92 12.34
N THR A 469 -13.48 10.06 13.10
CA THR A 469 -12.45 10.46 14.05
C THR A 469 -11.28 9.48 14.02
N VAL A 470 -10.06 10.01 14.08
CA VAL A 470 -8.84 9.26 14.32
C VAL A 470 -8.14 9.78 15.58
N ILE A 471 -7.52 8.89 16.35
CA ILE A 471 -6.95 9.18 17.66
C ILE A 471 -5.43 9.10 17.62
N LEU A 472 -4.79 10.11 18.20
CA LEU A 472 -3.34 10.22 18.29
C LEU A 472 -2.73 9.04 19.05
N THR A 473 -1.75 8.39 18.44
CA THR A 473 -1.01 7.26 19.04
C THR A 473 0.50 7.49 19.07
N ALA A 474 1.06 8.16 18.06
CA ALA A 474 2.45 8.59 18.05
C ALA A 474 2.55 10.11 17.89
N SER A 475 2.89 10.82 18.97
CA SER A 475 3.16 12.25 18.92
C SER A 475 4.52 12.56 18.28
N GLY A 476 4.56 13.63 17.49
CA GLY A 476 5.73 14.12 16.78
C GLY A 476 5.88 15.64 16.92
N THR A 477 7.13 16.10 16.86
CA THR A 477 7.54 17.52 16.89
C THR A 477 8.35 17.91 15.67
N HIS A 478 8.91 16.95 14.93
CA HIS A 478 9.74 17.18 13.76
C HIS A 478 9.26 16.36 12.57
N ASN A 479 9.51 16.89 11.37
CA ASN A 479 9.46 16.12 10.13
C ASN A 479 10.89 15.84 9.67
N ARG A 480 11.07 14.83 8.80
CA ARG A 480 12.38 14.57 8.20
C ARG A 480 12.77 15.68 7.23
N THR A 481 14.06 15.97 7.14
CA THR A 481 14.58 17.02 6.24
C THR A 481 14.51 16.64 4.75
N ASP A 482 14.45 15.34 4.45
CA ASP A 482 14.34 14.81 3.09
C ASP A 482 12.89 14.71 2.59
N GLY A 483 11.93 15.21 3.37
CA GLY A 483 10.53 15.25 2.96
C GLY A 483 9.79 13.93 3.11
N ARG A 484 10.31 12.95 3.86
CA ARG A 484 9.74 11.59 3.92
C ARG A 484 9.02 11.27 5.22
N TYR A 485 8.16 10.26 5.15
CA TYR A 485 7.58 9.57 6.30
C TYR A 485 7.68 8.04 6.20
N GLY A 486 7.98 7.46 5.03
CA GLY A 486 8.12 6.01 4.85
C GLY A 486 6.84 5.32 4.36
N ASP A 487 6.97 4.10 3.85
CA ASP A 487 5.93 3.42 3.05
C ASP A 487 5.52 2.03 3.61
N TYR A 488 6.10 1.64 4.75
CA TYR A 488 5.75 0.44 5.51
C TYR A 488 5.04 0.79 6.82
N PHE A 489 3.72 0.64 6.84
CA PHE A 489 2.94 0.43 8.07
C PHE A 489 2.04 -0.79 7.90
N THR A 490 1.58 -1.36 9.02
CA THR A 490 0.58 -2.42 9.00
C THR A 490 -0.58 -2.13 9.94
N VAL A 491 -1.77 -2.52 9.50
CA VAL A 491 -2.90 -2.84 10.35
C VAL A 491 -3.27 -4.28 10.04
N ARG A 492 -3.38 -5.13 11.05
CA ARG A 492 -3.71 -6.55 10.91
C ARG A 492 -4.78 -6.92 11.93
N THR A 493 -5.57 -7.94 11.66
CA THR A 493 -6.52 -8.51 12.63
C THR A 493 -5.78 -9.03 13.86
N ASN A 494 -6.27 -8.72 15.05
CA ASN A 494 -5.66 -9.19 16.28
C ASN A 494 -5.84 -10.72 16.42
N ALA A 495 -4.76 -11.41 16.76
CA ALA A 495 -4.75 -12.88 16.84
C ALA A 495 -5.72 -13.50 17.83
N LYS A 496 -5.95 -12.85 18.98
CA LYS A 496 -6.88 -13.36 20.02
C LYS A 496 -8.30 -12.88 19.82
N CYS A 497 -8.47 -11.70 19.24
CA CYS A 497 -9.78 -11.17 18.91
C CYS A 497 -9.77 -10.58 17.50
N GLN A 498 -10.17 -11.40 16.53
CA GLN A 498 -10.17 -11.00 15.12
C GLN A 498 -11.23 -9.93 14.76
N GLN A 499 -12.02 -9.49 15.75
CA GLN A 499 -12.93 -8.34 15.66
C GLN A 499 -12.19 -7.01 15.87
N THR A 500 -10.97 -7.07 16.43
CA THR A 500 -10.13 -5.89 16.71
C THR A 500 -8.85 -5.95 15.88
N TRP A 501 -8.05 -4.89 15.95
CA TRP A 501 -6.83 -4.76 15.17
C TRP A 501 -5.59 -4.60 16.05
N VAL A 502 -4.47 -4.99 15.46
CA VAL A 502 -3.15 -4.51 15.85
C VAL A 502 -2.64 -3.59 14.75
N GLY A 503 -2.04 -2.47 15.13
CA GLY A 503 -1.53 -1.47 14.21
C GLY A 503 -0.15 -1.00 14.59
N THR A 504 0.54 -0.44 13.61
CA THR A 504 1.81 0.25 13.81
C THR A 504 1.75 1.65 13.21
N ASN A 505 2.43 2.59 13.85
CA ASN A 505 2.77 3.89 13.31
C ASN A 505 3.98 4.43 14.07
N TYR A 506 4.47 5.60 13.68
CA TYR A 506 5.51 6.29 14.43
C TYR A 506 5.39 7.79 14.21
N ALA A 507 6.24 8.56 14.89
CA ALA A 507 6.49 9.96 14.59
C ALA A 507 7.92 10.32 15.02
N LEU A 508 8.41 11.51 14.65
CA LEU A 508 9.71 11.99 15.11
C LEU A 508 9.56 13.01 16.24
N SER A 509 10.15 12.72 17.40
CA SER A 509 10.04 13.53 18.61
C SER A 509 11.42 13.94 19.16
N GLY A 510 11.58 15.24 19.42
CA GLY A 510 12.82 15.82 19.97
C GLY A 510 13.98 15.96 18.98
N GLY A 511 13.75 15.69 17.69
CA GLY A 511 14.73 15.83 16.61
C GLY A 511 14.38 14.98 15.40
N ASN A 512 15.24 14.95 14.37
CA ASN A 512 14.99 14.23 13.11
C ASN A 512 16.23 13.62 12.43
N THR A 513 17.38 13.60 13.11
CA THR A 513 18.66 13.15 12.53
C THR A 513 19.10 11.76 12.99
N THR A 514 18.58 11.26 14.11
CA THR A 514 19.00 9.99 14.71
C THR A 514 17.81 9.13 15.12
N SER A 515 18.07 7.83 15.28
CA SER A 515 17.11 6.83 15.75
C SER A 515 16.45 7.22 17.07
N ALA A 516 17.18 7.90 17.97
CA ALA A 516 16.68 8.30 19.30
C ALA A 516 15.38 9.13 19.26
N HIS A 517 15.07 9.73 18.11
CA HIS A 517 13.86 10.52 17.91
C HIS A 517 12.66 9.73 17.38
N VAL A 518 12.84 8.46 17.03
CA VAL A 518 11.77 7.61 16.48
C VAL A 518 10.84 7.16 17.60
N ASN A 519 9.62 7.70 17.61
CA ASN A 519 8.53 7.33 18.50
C ASN A 519 7.65 6.26 17.85
N ALA A 520 8.19 5.06 17.64
CA ALA A 520 7.47 3.94 17.03
C ALA A 520 6.49 3.27 18.00
N ARG A 521 5.29 2.92 17.51
CA ARG A 521 4.19 2.39 18.31
C ARG A 521 3.72 1.04 17.82
N TYR A 522 3.34 0.22 18.80
CA TYR A 522 2.44 -0.92 18.65
C TYR A 522 1.13 -0.55 19.33
N VAL A 523 0.03 -0.62 18.58
CA VAL A 523 -1.29 -0.20 19.03
C VAL A 523 -2.26 -1.36 18.92
N GLU A 524 -3.04 -1.60 19.97
CA GLU A 524 -4.22 -2.47 19.93
C GLU A 524 -5.46 -1.61 20.03
N PHE A 525 -6.36 -1.72 19.06
CA PHE A 525 -7.54 -0.87 18.96
C PHE A 525 -8.72 -1.62 18.32
N GLY A 526 -9.94 -1.14 18.56
CA GLY A 526 -11.17 -1.77 18.08
C GLY A 526 -12.37 -0.84 18.21
N SER A 527 -13.56 -1.33 17.83
CA SER A 527 -14.78 -0.60 18.16
C SER A 527 -15.08 -0.69 19.66
N THR A 528 -15.83 0.26 20.21
CA THR A 528 -16.42 0.12 21.55
C THR A 528 -17.40 -1.06 21.62
N LEU A 529 -17.99 -1.45 20.48
CA LEU A 529 -18.80 -2.66 20.33
C LEU A 529 -17.98 -3.94 20.59
N ASP A 530 -16.67 -3.88 20.37
CA ASP A 530 -15.73 -4.99 20.57
C ASP A 530 -15.12 -4.99 21.98
N SER A 531 -15.64 -4.17 22.91
CA SER A 531 -15.05 -4.03 24.26
C SER A 531 -14.91 -5.35 25.02
N GLY A 532 -15.80 -6.32 24.78
CA GLY A 532 -15.75 -7.65 25.40
C GLY A 532 -14.59 -8.55 24.93
N CYS A 533 -13.86 -8.15 23.90
CA CYS A 533 -12.67 -8.85 23.42
C CYS A 533 -11.38 -8.48 24.16
N PHE A 534 -11.41 -7.38 24.92
CA PHE A 534 -10.23 -6.79 25.55
C PHE A 534 -9.98 -7.26 26.98
#